data_AF-A0A534V9E5-F1
#
_entry.id   AF-A0A534V9E5-F1
#
_cell.length_a   1.000
_cell.length_b   1.000
_cell.length_c   1.000
_cell.angle_alpha   90.00
_cell.angle_beta   90.00
_cell.angle_gamma   90.00
#
_symmetry.space_group_name_H-M   'P 1'
#
loop_
_entity.id
_entity.type
_entity.pdbx_description
1 polymer ?
#
loop_
_entity_poly.entity_id
_entity_poly.type
_entity_poly.pdbx_seq_one_letter_code
_entity_poly.pdbx_strand_id
1 'polypeptide(L)'
;MDFGFTQDQQHLTARVDKLVQERIARRAAQHDQGYEAPVEDIEDLFREGWLLANLDKRHGGLGYGLYGDDPLSFFLIDEHLAYGNPSTAHCFQVHNNALMMIDAMANDEQIHRWIEPTIERGALIPGAGAEPYGSPPTTAKRVKDGYLISRTK
;
A
#
# COMPACT_ATOMS: atom_id res chain seq x y z
N MET A 1 -17.27 5.52 26.55
CA MET A 1 -16.32 5.02 25.54
C MET A 1 -15.81 6.26 24.82
N ASP A 2 -14.51 6.44 24.75
CA ASP A 2 -13.89 7.58 24.07
C ASP A 2 -13.57 7.17 22.63
N PHE A 3 -14.00 7.97 21.67
CA PHE A 3 -13.81 7.76 20.24
C PHE A 3 -12.97 8.88 19.61
N GLY A 4 -12.39 9.76 20.44
CA GLY A 4 -11.50 10.80 19.96
C GLY A 4 -10.19 10.22 19.42
N PHE A 5 -9.67 10.81 18.36
CA PHE A 5 -8.35 10.49 17.85
C PHE A 5 -7.26 10.98 18.79
N THR A 6 -6.16 10.23 18.87
CA THR A 6 -4.95 10.64 19.58
C THR A 6 -4.33 11.87 18.92
N GLN A 7 -3.45 12.59 19.63
CA GLN A 7 -2.73 13.73 19.03
C GLN A 7 -1.90 13.30 17.81
N ASP A 8 -1.29 12.11 17.86
CA ASP A 8 -0.50 11.57 16.74
C ASP A 8 -1.39 11.29 15.52
N GLN A 9 -2.58 10.70 15.72
CA GLN A 9 -3.56 10.47 14.66
C GLN A 9 -4.07 11.79 14.06
N GLN A 10 -4.31 12.82 14.89
CA GLN A 10 -4.71 14.16 14.42
C GLN A 10 -3.60 14.84 13.62
N HIS A 11 -2.34 14.72 14.05
CA HIS A 11 -1.20 15.22 13.29
C HIS A 11 -1.00 14.47 11.97
N LEU A 12 -1.24 13.16 11.97
CA LEU A 12 -1.18 12.33 10.77
C LEU A 12 -2.24 12.77 9.76
N THR A 13 -3.52 12.86 10.15
CA THR A 13 -4.59 13.28 9.24
C THR A 13 -4.37 14.69 8.71
N ALA A 14 -3.91 15.63 9.54
CA ALA A 14 -3.57 16.98 9.09
C ALA A 14 -2.44 17.00 8.02
N ARG A 15 -1.45 16.10 8.12
CA ARG A 15 -0.41 15.95 7.09
C ARG A 15 -0.97 15.36 5.81
N VAL A 16 -1.81 14.33 5.90
CA VAL A 16 -2.46 13.70 4.74
C VAL A 16 -3.35 14.71 4.02
N ASP A 17 -4.19 15.44 4.77
CA ASP A 17 -5.07 16.49 4.23
C ASP A 17 -4.31 17.57 3.49
N LYS A 18 -3.18 18.01 4.06
CA LYS A 18 -2.34 19.00 3.40
C LYS A 18 -1.83 18.47 2.05
N LEU A 19 -1.27 17.26 2.02
CA LEU A 19 -0.80 16.66 0.78
C LEU A 19 -1.94 16.52 -0.24
N VAL A 20 -3.11 16.09 0.24
CA VAL A 20 -4.30 15.89 -0.58
C VAL A 20 -4.75 17.20 -1.24
N GLN A 21 -4.89 18.27 -0.46
CA GLN A 21 -5.34 19.58 -0.94
C GLN A 21 -4.32 20.26 -1.86
N GLU A 22 -3.04 20.13 -1.55
CA GLU A 22 -1.98 20.80 -2.30
C GLU A 22 -1.65 20.09 -3.62
N ARG A 23 -1.78 18.76 -3.68
CA ARG A 23 -1.22 17.95 -4.77
C ARG A 23 -2.20 16.92 -5.32
N ILE A 24 -2.60 15.92 -4.51
CA ILE A 24 -3.32 14.72 -5.00
C ILE A 24 -4.67 15.09 -5.63
N ALA A 25 -5.50 15.87 -4.94
CA ALA A 25 -6.83 16.25 -5.43
C ALA A 25 -6.77 17.09 -6.72
N ARG A 26 -5.67 17.82 -6.95
CA ARG A 26 -5.48 18.64 -8.15
C ARG A 26 -5.21 17.82 -9.40
N ARG A 27 -4.64 16.62 -9.26
CA ARG A 27 -4.33 15.71 -10.37
C ARG A 27 -5.45 14.71 -10.66
N ALA A 28 -6.36 14.49 -9.70
CA ALA A 28 -7.39 13.45 -9.77
C ALA A 28 -8.20 13.45 -11.07
N ALA A 29 -8.73 14.60 -11.50
CA ALA A 29 -9.53 14.69 -12.72
C ALA A 29 -8.72 14.42 -14.00
N GLN A 30 -7.44 14.82 -14.02
CA GLN A 30 -6.56 14.53 -15.15
C GLN A 30 -6.28 13.02 -15.24
N HIS A 31 -5.92 12.39 -14.12
CA HIS A 31 -5.66 10.96 -14.08
C HIS A 31 -6.89 10.15 -14.54
N ASP A 32 -8.08 10.53 -14.07
CA ASP A 32 -9.34 9.86 -14.44
C ASP A 32 -9.64 10.00 -15.94
N GLN A 33 -9.62 11.23 -16.47
CA GLN A 33 -9.91 11.47 -17.88
C GLN A 33 -8.87 10.86 -18.83
N GLY A 34 -7.61 10.81 -18.40
CA GLY A 34 -6.50 10.26 -19.18
C GLY A 34 -6.34 8.75 -19.06
N TYR A 35 -7.06 8.09 -18.16
CA TYR A 35 -6.81 6.69 -17.77
C TYR A 35 -5.36 6.46 -17.32
N GLU A 36 -4.78 7.44 -16.63
CA GLU A 36 -3.38 7.44 -16.23
C GLU A 36 -3.23 6.80 -14.84
N ALA A 37 -2.17 6.02 -14.66
CA ALA A 37 -1.77 5.60 -13.32
C ALA A 37 -1.30 6.83 -12.51
N PRO A 38 -1.64 6.95 -11.22
CA PRO A 38 -1.34 8.15 -10.43
C PRO A 38 0.12 8.16 -9.95
N VAL A 39 1.09 8.07 -10.87
CA VAL A 39 2.51 7.88 -10.57
C VAL A 39 3.06 9.00 -9.70
N GLU A 40 2.72 10.26 -10.01
CA GLU A 40 3.16 11.41 -9.22
C GLU A 40 2.58 11.41 -7.80
N ASP A 41 1.37 10.88 -7.62
CA ASP A 41 0.80 10.75 -6.28
C ASP A 41 1.54 9.66 -5.49
N ILE A 42 1.91 8.55 -6.14
CA ILE A 42 2.71 7.49 -5.51
C ILE A 42 4.10 7.99 -5.10
N GLU A 43 4.76 8.78 -5.92
CA GLU A 43 6.01 9.44 -5.53
C GLU A 43 5.84 10.34 -4.31
N ASP A 44 4.70 10.99 -4.18
CA ASP A 44 4.40 11.85 -3.03
C ASP A 44 4.23 11.01 -1.76
N LEU A 45 3.50 9.90 -1.85
CA LEU A 45 3.38 8.93 -0.74
C LEU A 45 4.73 8.32 -0.35
N PHE A 46 5.62 8.07 -1.32
CA PHE A 46 6.97 7.59 -1.05
C PHE A 46 7.77 8.61 -0.25
N ARG A 47 7.74 9.89 -0.64
CA ARG A 47 8.44 10.97 0.08
C ARG A 47 7.91 11.18 1.50
N GLU A 48 6.62 10.94 1.73
CA GLU A 48 6.01 10.98 3.07
C GLU A 48 6.31 9.72 3.92
N GLY A 49 6.82 8.65 3.29
CA GLY A 49 7.09 7.35 3.93
C GLY A 49 5.87 6.45 4.08
N TRP A 50 4.71 6.84 3.53
CA TRP A 50 3.45 6.10 3.72
C TRP A 50 3.35 4.81 2.89
N LEU A 51 4.22 4.61 1.90
CA LEU A 51 4.33 3.30 1.23
C LEU A 51 4.79 2.17 2.16
N LEU A 52 5.33 2.50 3.35
CA LEU A 52 5.73 1.53 4.37
C LEU A 52 4.80 1.53 5.60
N ALA A 53 3.57 2.06 5.45
CA ALA A 53 2.64 2.23 6.56
C ALA A 53 2.36 0.92 7.30
N ASN A 54 2.09 -0.15 6.56
CA ASN A 54 1.73 -1.44 7.18
C ASN A 54 2.90 -2.35 7.56
N LEU A 55 4.14 -1.96 7.24
CA LEU A 55 5.32 -2.74 7.58
C LEU A 55 5.64 -2.61 9.07
N ASP A 56 6.09 -3.71 9.69
CA ASP A 56 6.56 -3.70 11.08
C ASP A 56 7.75 -2.74 11.27
N LYS A 57 7.78 -2.05 12.41
CA LYS A 57 8.85 -1.10 12.76
C LYS A 57 10.24 -1.74 12.78
N ARG A 58 10.34 -3.03 13.11
CA ARG A 58 11.61 -3.80 13.09
C ARG A 58 12.19 -3.93 11.69
N HIS A 59 11.37 -3.81 10.65
CA HIS A 59 11.79 -3.83 9.26
C HIS A 59 11.77 -2.42 8.61
N GLY A 60 11.64 -1.36 9.43
CA GLY A 60 11.70 0.03 8.98
C GLY A 60 10.35 0.63 8.58
N GLY A 61 9.23 -0.03 8.89
CA GLY A 61 7.89 0.50 8.65
C GLY A 61 7.32 1.39 9.74
N LEU A 62 6.07 1.81 9.57
CA LEU A 62 5.36 2.66 10.54
C LEU A 62 4.58 1.87 11.59
N GLY A 63 4.34 0.58 11.37
CA GLY A 63 3.59 -0.27 12.29
C GLY A 63 2.08 0.04 12.33
N TYR A 64 1.50 0.50 11.22
CA TYR A 64 0.05 0.71 11.06
C TYR A 64 -0.69 -0.50 10.47
N GLY A 65 0.01 -1.62 10.29
CA GLY A 65 -0.59 -2.88 9.85
C GLY A 65 -1.53 -3.46 10.89
N LEU A 66 -2.33 -4.46 10.51
CA LEU A 66 -3.36 -5.08 11.35
C LEU A 66 -2.83 -5.56 12.72
N TYR A 67 -1.57 -6.00 12.77
CA TYR A 67 -0.91 -6.51 13.97
C TYR A 67 0.07 -5.51 14.61
N GLY A 68 0.06 -4.25 14.15
CA GLY A 68 0.91 -3.18 14.63
C GLY A 68 0.35 -2.42 15.82
N ASP A 69 1.04 -1.35 16.20
CA ASP A 69 0.71 -0.55 17.39
C ASP A 69 -0.51 0.36 17.18
N ASP A 70 -0.76 0.78 15.93
CA ASP A 70 -1.89 1.66 15.59
C ASP A 70 -2.49 1.34 14.21
N PRO A 71 -3.32 0.29 14.11
CA PRO A 71 -3.99 -0.07 12.85
C PRO A 71 -4.94 1.01 12.32
N LEU A 72 -5.46 1.89 13.20
CA LEU A 72 -6.41 2.93 12.80
C LEU A 72 -5.74 3.98 11.90
N SER A 73 -4.47 4.29 12.17
CA SER A 73 -3.70 5.25 11.36
C SER A 73 -3.61 4.89 9.88
N PHE A 74 -3.57 3.59 9.53
CA PHE A 74 -3.61 3.16 8.11
C PHE A 74 -4.93 3.55 7.44
N PHE A 75 -6.07 3.28 8.10
CA PHE A 75 -7.39 3.61 7.58
C PHE A 75 -7.62 5.12 7.52
N LEU A 76 -7.07 5.89 8.45
CA LEU A 76 -7.13 7.35 8.40
C LEU A 76 -6.36 7.91 7.20
N ILE A 77 -5.18 7.37 6.87
CA ILE A 77 -4.47 7.75 5.65
C ILE A 77 -5.32 7.40 4.43
N ASP A 78 -5.81 6.16 4.34
CA ASP A 78 -6.58 5.67 3.19
C ASP A 78 -7.86 6.50 2.94
N GLU A 79 -8.63 6.78 4.00
CA GLU A 79 -9.85 7.59 3.94
C GLU A 79 -9.56 9.00 3.40
N HIS A 80 -8.55 9.67 3.96
CA HIS A 80 -8.20 11.03 3.56
C HIS A 80 -7.63 11.08 2.14
N LEU A 81 -6.84 10.08 1.72
CA LEU A 81 -6.41 9.94 0.32
C LEU A 81 -7.61 9.74 -0.62
N ALA A 82 -8.59 8.93 -0.22
CA ALA A 82 -9.77 8.62 -1.02
C ALA A 82 -10.66 9.85 -1.25
N TYR A 83 -10.72 10.79 -0.30
CA TYR A 83 -11.37 12.09 -0.51
C TYR A 83 -10.73 12.91 -1.64
N GLY A 84 -9.42 12.77 -1.85
CA GLY A 84 -8.68 13.48 -2.91
C GLY A 84 -8.70 12.77 -4.25
N ASN A 85 -8.25 11.51 -4.26
CA ASN A 85 -8.14 10.68 -5.46
C ASN A 85 -8.30 9.20 -5.09
N PRO A 86 -9.49 8.60 -5.32
CA PRO A 86 -9.74 7.19 -5.03
C PRO A 86 -8.79 6.21 -5.72
N SER A 87 -8.27 6.56 -6.91
CA SER A 87 -7.29 5.73 -7.62
C SER A 87 -5.98 5.62 -6.82
N THR A 88 -5.52 6.74 -6.27
CA THR A 88 -4.34 6.81 -5.40
C THR A 88 -4.53 6.03 -4.11
N ALA A 89 -5.67 6.22 -3.44
CA ALA A 89 -6.02 5.47 -2.24
C ALA A 89 -6.01 3.96 -2.51
N HIS A 90 -6.60 3.52 -3.62
CA HIS A 90 -6.60 2.11 -4.01
C HIS A 90 -5.17 1.56 -4.22
N CYS A 91 -4.31 2.28 -4.94
CA CYS A 91 -2.91 1.87 -5.11
C CYS A 91 -2.16 1.79 -3.77
N PHE A 92 -2.34 2.78 -2.90
CA PHE A 92 -1.78 2.81 -1.54
C PHE A 92 -2.23 1.59 -0.72
N GLN A 93 -3.54 1.31 -0.72
CA GLN A 93 -4.16 0.24 0.07
C GLN A 93 -3.75 -1.14 -0.41
N VAL A 94 -3.75 -1.40 -1.72
CA VAL A 94 -3.32 -2.69 -2.30
C VAL A 94 -1.84 -2.92 -1.99
N HIS A 95 -0.99 -1.91 -2.18
CA HIS A 95 0.44 -2.02 -1.92
C HIS A 95 0.74 -2.35 -0.45
N ASN A 96 0.18 -1.58 0.48
CA ASN A 96 0.41 -1.78 1.90
C ASN A 96 -0.17 -3.11 2.42
N ASN A 97 -1.28 -3.59 1.83
CA ASN A 97 -1.80 -4.92 2.15
C ASN A 97 -0.86 -6.04 1.67
N ALA A 98 -0.31 -5.93 0.46
CA ALA A 98 0.68 -6.89 -0.02
C ALA A 98 1.95 -6.87 0.84
N LEU A 99 2.39 -5.68 1.24
CA LEU A 99 3.54 -5.47 2.13
C LEU A 99 3.32 -6.16 3.48
N MET A 100 2.16 -5.97 4.11
CA MET A 100 1.79 -6.64 5.37
C MET A 100 1.77 -8.17 5.25
N MET A 101 1.26 -8.70 4.13
CA MET A 101 1.22 -10.15 3.90
C MET A 101 2.62 -10.73 3.76
N ILE A 102 3.50 -10.04 3.03
CA ILE A 102 4.91 -10.43 2.91
C ILE A 102 5.56 -10.42 4.29
N ASP A 103 5.44 -9.33 5.03
CA ASP A 103 6.04 -9.15 6.35
C ASP A 103 5.62 -10.26 7.35
N ALA A 104 4.35 -10.68 7.28
CA ALA A 104 3.81 -11.73 8.16
C ALA A 104 4.28 -13.16 7.81
N MET A 105 4.71 -13.43 6.57
CA MET A 105 4.95 -14.80 6.08
C MET A 105 6.40 -15.05 5.61
N ALA A 106 7.12 -14.00 5.27
CA ALA A 106 8.47 -14.08 4.72
C ALA A 106 9.52 -14.25 5.81
N ASN A 107 10.66 -14.84 5.45
CA ASN A 107 11.87 -14.81 6.27
C ASN A 107 12.67 -13.51 6.03
N ASP A 108 13.68 -13.25 6.85
CA ASP A 108 14.50 -12.02 6.77
C ASP A 108 15.14 -11.79 5.38
N GLU A 109 15.60 -12.85 4.72
CA GLU A 109 16.18 -12.77 3.36
C GLU A 109 15.13 -12.31 2.34
N GLN A 110 13.92 -12.87 2.41
CA GLN A 110 12.80 -12.52 1.55
C GLN A 110 12.28 -11.11 1.82
N ILE A 111 12.15 -10.73 3.10
CA ILE A 111 11.78 -9.38 3.53
C ILE A 111 12.75 -8.37 2.93
N HIS A 112 14.05 -8.57 3.16
CA HIS A 112 15.08 -7.69 2.61
C HIS A 112 14.98 -7.61 1.09
N ARG A 113 14.96 -8.75 0.39
CA ARG A 113 14.92 -8.79 -1.07
C ARG A 113 13.67 -8.15 -1.68
N TRP A 114 12.50 -8.33 -1.08
CA TRP A 114 11.23 -7.91 -1.67
C TRP A 114 10.80 -6.50 -1.25
N ILE A 115 11.26 -6.02 -0.10
CA ILE A 115 10.87 -4.72 0.46
C ILE A 115 11.91 -3.63 0.21
N GLU A 116 13.19 -3.99 0.07
CA GLU A 116 14.26 -3.03 -0.25
C GLU A 116 13.94 -2.15 -1.48
N PRO A 117 13.36 -2.67 -2.58
CA PRO A 117 12.87 -1.82 -3.68
C PRO A 117 11.87 -0.73 -3.28
N THR A 118 10.97 -1.02 -2.35
CA THR A 118 10.00 -0.05 -1.83
C THR A 118 10.72 1.03 -1.02
N ILE A 119 11.67 0.62 -0.17
CA ILE A 119 12.45 1.51 0.69
C ILE A 119 13.33 2.46 -0.14
N GLU A 120 14.02 1.93 -1.16
CA GLU A 120 15.00 2.71 -1.93
C GLU A 120 14.37 3.68 -2.92
N ARG A 121 13.26 3.28 -3.55
CA ARG A 121 12.71 4.00 -4.72
C ARG A 121 11.19 4.00 -4.83
N GLY A 122 10.47 3.59 -3.78
CA GLY A 122 9.01 3.59 -3.77
C GLY A 122 8.39 2.58 -4.74
N ALA A 123 9.07 1.46 -5.02
CA ALA A 123 8.52 0.43 -5.88
C ALA A 123 7.23 -0.18 -5.28
N LEU A 124 6.14 -0.18 -6.04
CA LEU A 124 4.89 -0.79 -5.60
C LEU A 124 4.89 -2.30 -5.74
N ILE A 125 4.13 -2.94 -4.87
CA ILE A 125 3.88 -4.39 -4.86
C ILE A 125 2.40 -4.61 -5.20
N PRO A 126 2.07 -5.29 -6.30
CA PRO A 126 0.69 -5.54 -6.67
C PRO A 126 0.11 -6.75 -5.91
N GLY A 127 -1.21 -6.76 -5.74
CA GLY A 127 -1.96 -7.94 -5.28
C GLY A 127 -2.65 -8.65 -6.45
N ALA A 128 -2.35 -9.93 -6.67
CA ALA A 128 -2.91 -10.73 -7.77
C ALA A 128 -3.92 -11.80 -7.27
N GLY A 129 -5.03 -11.33 -6.70
CA GLY A 129 -6.07 -12.19 -6.10
C GLY A 129 -7.24 -12.52 -7.02
N ALA A 130 -7.74 -11.53 -7.76
CA ALA A 130 -8.91 -11.67 -8.63
C ALA A 130 -8.59 -12.47 -9.91
N GLU A 131 -9.63 -13.04 -10.51
CA GLU A 131 -9.54 -13.81 -11.74
C GLU A 131 -10.82 -13.73 -12.58
N PRO A 132 -10.77 -13.94 -13.91
CA PRO A 132 -11.87 -13.60 -14.82
C PRO A 132 -13.20 -14.33 -14.55
N TYR A 133 -13.17 -15.49 -13.91
CA TYR A 133 -14.36 -16.34 -13.68
C TYR A 133 -14.61 -16.67 -12.20
N GLY A 134 -13.93 -15.98 -11.27
CA GLY A 134 -14.15 -16.15 -9.83
C GLY A 134 -13.72 -17.50 -9.23
N SER A 135 -13.03 -18.36 -9.99
CA SER A 135 -12.49 -19.63 -9.51
C SER A 135 -11.07 -19.84 -10.04
N PRO A 136 -10.07 -20.17 -9.17
CA PRO A 136 -8.64 -20.34 -9.49
C PRO A 136 -8.38 -21.33 -10.62
N PRO A 137 -8.19 -20.91 -11.90
CA PRO A 137 -7.53 -21.79 -12.85
C PRO A 137 -6.01 -21.74 -12.61
N THR A 138 -5.50 -20.71 -11.90
CA THR A 138 -4.08 -20.52 -11.63
C THR A 138 -3.52 -21.73 -10.91
N THR A 139 -2.49 -22.34 -11.50
CA THR A 139 -1.81 -23.50 -10.91
C THR A 139 -0.37 -23.16 -10.59
N ALA A 140 0.13 -23.73 -9.50
CA ALA A 140 1.54 -23.69 -9.12
C ALA A 140 2.05 -25.13 -8.98
N LYS A 141 2.80 -25.61 -9.99
CA LYS A 141 3.38 -26.97 -9.97
C LYS A 141 4.85 -26.91 -9.55
N ARG A 142 5.21 -27.63 -8.49
CA ARG A 142 6.62 -27.74 -8.05
C ARG A 142 7.48 -28.37 -9.15
N VAL A 143 8.64 -27.78 -9.42
CA VAL A 143 9.71 -28.26 -10.32
C VAL A 143 11.06 -28.19 -9.59
N LYS A 144 12.16 -28.64 -10.23
CA LYS A 144 13.48 -28.83 -9.60
C LYS A 144 13.95 -27.62 -8.77
N ASP A 145 13.76 -26.41 -9.28
CA ASP A 145 14.29 -25.18 -8.67
C ASP A 145 13.20 -24.11 -8.44
N GLY A 146 11.94 -24.52 -8.27
CA GLY A 146 10.84 -23.58 -8.00
C GLY A 146 9.45 -24.09 -8.36
N TYR A 147 8.64 -23.19 -8.91
CA TYR A 147 7.26 -23.46 -9.32
C TYR A 147 7.02 -23.00 -10.77
N LEU A 148 6.36 -23.85 -11.55
CA LEU A 148 5.75 -23.46 -12.81
C LEU A 148 4.38 -22.86 -12.50
N ILE A 149 4.25 -21.55 -12.70
CA ILE A 149 2.97 -20.83 -12.62
C ILE A 149 2.32 -20.82 -13.99
N SER A 150 1.00 -21.06 -14.06
CA SER A 150 0.27 -21.09 -15.32
C SER A 150 -1.12 -20.49 -15.16
N ARG A 151 -1.67 -19.98 -16.27
CA ARG A 151 -2.93 -19.22 -16.42
C ARG A 151 -2.80 -17.72 -16.16
N THR A 152 -3.91 -17.02 -16.38
CA THR A 152 -4.06 -15.57 -16.33
C THR A 152 -4.71 -15.17 -15.01
N LYS A 153 -4.32 -14.01 -14.49
CA LYS A 153 -4.98 -13.29 -13.41
C LYS A 153 -5.90 -12.23 -14.00
#